data_AF-A0A662QVC9-F1
#
_entry.id   AF-A0A662QVC9-F1
#
_cell.length_a   1.000
_cell.length_b   1.000
_cell.length_c   1.000
_cell.angle_alpha   90.00
_cell.angle_beta   90.00
_cell.angle_gamma   90.00
#
_symmetry.space_group_name_H-M   'P 1'
#
loop_
_entity.id
_entity.type
_entity.pdbx_description
1 polymer ?
#
loop_
_entity_poly.entity_id
_entity_poly.type
_entity_poly.pdbx_seq_one_letter_code
_entity_poly.pdbx_strand_id
1 'polypeptide(L)'
;MDDSKLNTKNILLILAVVLISVVAIYFILKPSAPVYGDGICDVTENCLDNPKDCKCSQGEYCSHTKKECVLPICGNGVCESFENSNTCCNDCFCALEQENCNKKTHKCELSDIGISDETVTKLISQYFNSQQKNIEKISKIKTDVFENEIVKSAEVTITGEDRIYLIVIDANGKITEVPIYQ
;
A
#
# COMPACT_ATOMS: atom_id res chain seq x y z
N MET A 1 -22.80 -63.52 -58.48
CA MET A 1 -21.62 -64.02 -57.73
C MET A 1 -20.76 -62.81 -57.44
N ASP A 2 -20.67 -62.29 -56.23
CA ASP A 2 -21.31 -62.63 -54.97
C ASP A 2 -21.55 -61.31 -54.26
N ASP A 3 -22.76 -61.12 -53.77
CA ASP A 3 -23.07 -60.01 -52.88
C ASP A 3 -22.14 -60.10 -51.68
N SER A 4 -21.33 -59.06 -51.51
CA SER A 4 -20.51 -58.84 -50.33
C SER A 4 -21.43 -58.87 -49.11
N LYS A 5 -21.55 -60.04 -48.49
CA LYS A 5 -22.17 -60.25 -47.19
C LYS A 5 -21.24 -59.57 -46.19
N LEU A 6 -21.30 -58.24 -46.14
CA LEU A 6 -20.61 -57.46 -45.13
C LEU A 6 -21.16 -57.95 -43.80
N ASN A 7 -20.37 -58.81 -43.17
CA ASN A 7 -20.77 -59.60 -42.02
C ASN A 7 -21.30 -58.63 -40.98
N THR A 8 -22.57 -58.78 -40.58
CA THR A 8 -23.23 -57.89 -39.62
C THR A 8 -22.39 -57.75 -38.34
N LYS A 9 -21.61 -58.78 -37.98
CA LYS A 9 -20.61 -58.72 -36.91
C LYS A 9 -19.49 -57.72 -37.17
N ASN A 10 -18.97 -57.64 -38.39
CA ASN A 10 -17.93 -56.68 -38.79
C ASN A 10 -18.47 -55.24 -38.78
N ILE A 11 -19.72 -55.03 -39.20
CA ILE A 11 -20.38 -53.71 -39.13
C ILE A 11 -20.53 -53.27 -37.66
N LEU A 12 -21.03 -54.16 -36.80
CA LEU A 12 -21.14 -53.91 -35.35
C LEU A 12 -19.77 -53.61 -34.71
N LEU A 13 -18.71 -54.30 -35.14
CA LEU A 13 -17.36 -54.10 -34.64
C LEU A 13 -16.81 -52.73 -35.05
N ILE A 14 -17.02 -52.31 -36.30
CA ILE A 14 -16.61 -50.98 -36.78
C ILE A 14 -17.36 -49.88 -36.03
N LEU A 15 -18.68 -50.02 -35.84
CA LEU A 15 -19.48 -49.05 -35.09
C LEU A 15 -19.03 -48.94 -33.64
N ALA A 16 -18.71 -50.07 -32.99
CA ALA A 16 -18.18 -50.08 -31.63
C ALA A 16 -16.83 -49.35 -31.53
N VAL A 17 -15.92 -49.59 -32.48
CA VAL A 17 -14.60 -48.92 -32.52
C VAL A 17 -14.76 -47.41 -32.73
N VAL A 18 -15.65 -46.98 -33.63
CA VAL A 18 -15.94 -45.56 -33.87
C VAL A 18 -16.57 -44.92 -32.62
N LEU A 19 -17.46 -45.60 -31.93
CA LEU A 19 -18.06 -45.08 -30.70
C LEU A 19 -17.00 -44.92 -29.59
N ILE A 20 -16.12 -45.91 -29.43
CA ILE A 20 -15.02 -45.87 -28.46
C ILE A 20 -14.05 -44.73 -28.79
N SER A 21 -13.70 -44.53 -30.06
CA SER A 21 -12.79 -43.44 -30.45
C SER A 21 -13.42 -42.07 -30.22
N VAL A 22 -14.71 -41.89 -30.52
CA VAL A 22 -15.43 -40.63 -30.22
C VAL A 22 -15.48 -40.36 -28.71
N VAL A 23 -15.77 -41.38 -27.90
CA VAL A 23 -15.78 -41.26 -26.43
C VAL A 23 -14.37 -40.93 -25.91
N ALA A 24 -13.33 -41.59 -26.42
CA ALA A 24 -11.94 -41.30 -26.04
C ALA A 24 -11.54 -39.86 -26.40
N ILE A 25 -11.88 -39.40 -27.61
CA ILE A 25 -11.65 -38.02 -28.05
C ILE A 25 -12.38 -37.04 -27.14
N TYR A 26 -13.63 -37.32 -26.77
CA TYR A 26 -14.39 -36.49 -25.83
C TYR A 26 -13.71 -36.38 -24.46
N PHE A 27 -13.18 -37.47 -23.92
CA PHE A 27 -12.43 -37.44 -22.65
C PHE A 27 -11.09 -36.72 -22.76
N ILE A 28 -10.42 -36.77 -23.93
CA ILE A 28 -9.16 -36.04 -24.17
C ILE A 28 -9.41 -34.53 -24.36
N LEU A 29 -10.49 -34.16 -25.04
CA LEU A 29 -10.82 -32.76 -25.33
C LEU A 29 -11.56 -32.06 -24.19
N LYS A 30 -11.99 -32.78 -23.16
CA LYS A 30 -12.66 -32.16 -22.01
C LYS A 30 -11.64 -31.28 -21.28
N PRO A 31 -11.80 -29.94 -21.25
CA PRO A 31 -10.93 -29.10 -20.45
C PRO A 31 -11.04 -29.56 -19.00
N SER A 32 -9.90 -29.80 -18.36
CA SER A 32 -9.83 -30.05 -16.93
C SER A 32 -10.50 -28.87 -16.21
N ALA A 33 -11.38 -29.17 -15.25
CA ALA A 33 -11.93 -28.12 -14.41
C ALA A 33 -10.75 -27.37 -13.74
N PRO A 34 -10.81 -26.03 -13.62
CA PRO A 34 -9.78 -25.27 -12.93
C PRO A 34 -9.61 -25.84 -11.52
N VAL A 35 -8.38 -26.21 -11.18
CA VAL A 35 -8.07 -26.87 -9.91
C VAL A 35 -7.64 -25.80 -8.92
N TYR A 36 -8.59 -25.33 -8.12
CA TYR A 36 -8.28 -24.37 -7.06
C TYR A 36 -7.19 -24.91 -6.11
N GLY A 37 -6.11 -24.15 -5.98
CA GLY A 37 -4.97 -24.46 -5.12
C GLY A 37 -3.87 -25.28 -5.77
N ASP A 38 -3.83 -25.40 -7.10
CA ASP A 38 -2.73 -26.08 -7.82
C ASP A 38 -1.49 -25.20 -8.02
N GLY A 39 -1.57 -23.92 -7.68
CA GLY A 39 -0.49 -22.95 -7.76
C GLY A 39 -0.28 -22.34 -9.16
N ILE A 40 -1.18 -22.60 -10.12
CA ILE A 40 -1.13 -22.03 -11.47
C ILE A 40 -2.37 -21.17 -11.67
N CYS A 41 -2.18 -19.87 -11.94
CA CYS A 41 -3.28 -19.00 -12.32
C CYS A 41 -3.71 -19.28 -13.77
N ASP A 42 -4.80 -20.02 -13.96
CA ASP A 42 -5.36 -20.35 -15.28
C ASP A 42 -6.12 -19.15 -15.90
N VAL A 43 -6.33 -19.16 -17.21
CA VAL A 43 -7.09 -18.11 -17.95
C VAL A 43 -8.55 -17.96 -17.50
N THR A 44 -9.10 -18.96 -16.81
CA THR A 44 -10.45 -18.92 -16.23
C THR A 44 -10.47 -18.47 -14.77
N GLU A 45 -9.31 -18.36 -14.13
CA GLU A 45 -9.15 -17.95 -12.74
C GLU A 45 -8.84 -16.46 -12.63
N ASN A 46 -9.03 -15.92 -11.42
CA ASN A 46 -8.78 -14.51 -11.17
C ASN A 46 -8.39 -14.26 -9.71
N CYS A 47 -7.85 -13.08 -9.44
CA CYS A 47 -7.27 -12.76 -8.13
C CYS A 47 -8.30 -12.64 -7.00
N LEU A 48 -9.59 -12.52 -7.34
CA LEU A 48 -10.67 -12.35 -6.36
C LEU A 48 -11.26 -13.69 -5.94
N ASP A 49 -11.57 -14.53 -6.93
CA ASP A 49 -12.21 -15.83 -6.72
C ASP A 49 -11.16 -16.93 -6.40
N ASN A 50 -9.94 -16.80 -6.93
CA ASN A 50 -8.84 -17.77 -6.81
C ASN A 50 -7.53 -17.15 -6.25
N PRO A 51 -7.54 -16.49 -5.07
CA PRO A 51 -6.39 -15.72 -4.57
C PRO A 51 -5.16 -16.55 -4.18
N LYS A 52 -5.31 -17.89 -4.07
CA LYS A 52 -4.18 -18.78 -3.78
C LYS A 52 -3.27 -18.96 -4.98
N ASP A 53 -3.87 -19.04 -6.16
CA ASP A 53 -3.19 -19.35 -7.42
C ASP A 53 -2.92 -18.05 -8.21
N CYS A 54 -3.87 -17.10 -8.16
CA CYS A 54 -3.79 -15.81 -8.83
C CYS A 54 -3.46 -14.68 -7.84
N LYS A 55 -2.20 -14.60 -7.39
CA LYS A 55 -1.75 -13.51 -6.51
C LYS A 55 -1.32 -12.29 -7.33
N CYS A 56 -1.67 -11.11 -6.84
CA CYS A 56 -1.16 -9.86 -7.41
C CYS A 56 0.30 -9.63 -7.06
N SER A 57 0.99 -8.91 -7.95
CA SER A 57 2.38 -8.55 -7.75
C SER A 57 2.51 -7.48 -6.67
N GLN A 58 3.75 -7.21 -6.24
CA GLN A 58 4.00 -6.18 -5.24
C GLN A 58 3.49 -4.80 -5.71
N GLY A 59 2.63 -4.17 -4.91
CA GLY A 59 2.06 -2.86 -5.18
C GLY A 59 0.74 -2.89 -5.96
N GLU A 60 0.33 -4.05 -6.46
CA GLU A 60 -0.98 -4.25 -7.07
C GLU A 60 -2.01 -4.70 -6.02
N TYR A 61 -3.27 -4.47 -6.35
CA TYR A 61 -4.39 -5.03 -5.61
C TYR A 61 -5.36 -5.72 -6.55
N CYS A 62 -6.13 -6.66 -6.00
CA CYS A 62 -7.20 -7.28 -6.77
C CYS A 62 -8.42 -6.36 -6.82
N SER A 63 -8.72 -5.82 -8.00
CA SER A 63 -9.90 -4.97 -8.18
C SER A 63 -11.18 -5.79 -8.00
N HIS A 64 -12.04 -5.41 -7.06
CA HIS A 64 -13.36 -6.05 -6.92
C HIS A 64 -14.23 -5.93 -8.19
N THR A 65 -14.07 -4.84 -8.94
CA THR A 65 -14.86 -4.56 -10.14
C THR A 65 -14.32 -5.30 -11.36
N LYS A 66 -13.00 -5.27 -11.59
CA LYS A 66 -12.39 -5.91 -12.76
C LYS A 66 -12.04 -7.38 -12.53
N LYS A 67 -11.96 -7.81 -11.27
CA LYS A 67 -11.40 -9.10 -10.84
C LYS A 67 -9.95 -9.33 -11.30
N GLU A 68 -9.24 -8.26 -11.63
CA GLU A 68 -7.87 -8.31 -12.13
C GLU A 68 -6.94 -7.58 -11.16
N CYS A 69 -5.67 -7.97 -11.19
CA CYS A 69 -4.63 -7.24 -10.48
C CYS A 69 -4.37 -5.92 -11.19
N VAL A 70 -4.53 -4.83 -10.45
CA VAL A 70 -4.34 -3.47 -10.95
C VAL A 70 -3.43 -2.70 -10.01
N LEU A 71 -2.68 -1.77 -10.58
CA LEU A 71 -1.99 -0.76 -9.80
C LEU A 71 -2.98 0.35 -9.43
N PRO A 72 -2.92 0.90 -8.20
CA PRO A 72 -3.62 2.14 -7.88
C PRO A 72 -3.07 3.26 -8.76
N ILE A 73 -3.96 4.12 -9.30
CA ILE A 73 -3.58 5.17 -10.24
C ILE A 73 -3.84 6.53 -9.62
N CYS A 74 -2.79 7.07 -9.03
CA CYS A 74 -2.89 8.38 -8.41
C CYS A 74 -3.03 9.53 -9.43
N GLY A 75 -3.92 10.46 -9.13
CA GLY A 75 -4.27 11.62 -9.95
C GLY A 75 -5.39 11.37 -10.95
N ASN A 76 -6.20 10.32 -10.77
CA ASN A 76 -7.33 10.02 -11.64
C ASN A 76 -8.65 10.66 -11.18
N GLY A 77 -8.64 11.34 -10.03
CA GLY A 77 -9.79 12.03 -9.42
C GLY A 77 -10.69 11.13 -8.58
N VAL A 78 -10.34 9.87 -8.35
CA VAL A 78 -11.12 8.90 -7.57
C VAL A 78 -10.23 8.26 -6.52
N CYS A 79 -10.52 8.49 -5.24
CA CYS A 79 -9.83 7.80 -4.15
C CYS A 79 -10.25 6.32 -4.10
N GLU A 80 -9.38 5.43 -4.60
CA GLU A 80 -9.64 4.00 -4.69
C GLU A 80 -9.36 3.28 -3.35
N SER A 81 -9.85 2.06 -3.17
CA SER A 81 -9.75 1.33 -1.87
C SER A 81 -8.31 1.07 -1.39
N PHE A 82 -7.32 1.20 -2.28
CA PHE A 82 -5.90 1.00 -1.98
C PHE A 82 -5.11 2.31 -2.04
N GLU A 83 -5.82 3.42 -2.21
CA GLU A 83 -5.31 4.77 -2.11
C GLU A 83 -5.72 5.38 -0.76
N ASN A 84 -4.86 6.24 -0.22
CA ASN A 84 -5.13 7.02 0.98
C ASN A 84 -4.23 8.27 0.97
N SER A 85 -4.35 9.14 1.98
CA SER A 85 -3.57 10.36 2.10
C SER A 85 -2.04 10.15 2.09
N ASN A 86 -1.54 8.96 2.45
CA ASN A 86 -0.11 8.63 2.46
C ASN A 86 0.39 8.00 1.15
N THR A 87 -0.50 7.55 0.28
CA THR A 87 -0.15 6.87 -0.98
C THR A 87 -0.62 7.64 -2.22
N CYS A 88 -1.76 8.33 -2.14
CA CYS A 88 -2.29 9.21 -3.16
C CYS A 88 -3.15 10.35 -2.58
N CYS A 89 -2.50 11.40 -2.09
CA CYS A 89 -3.21 12.60 -1.63
C CYS A 89 -3.90 13.39 -2.74
N ASN A 90 -3.52 13.17 -4.01
CA ASN A 90 -4.13 13.88 -5.14
C ASN A 90 -5.62 13.55 -5.28
N ASP A 91 -5.99 12.31 -4.96
CA ASP A 91 -7.36 11.81 -5.10
C ASP A 91 -8.05 11.61 -3.74
N CYS A 92 -7.29 11.26 -2.69
CA CYS A 92 -7.82 10.97 -1.35
C CYS A 92 -7.82 12.15 -0.37
N PHE A 93 -7.26 13.29 -0.76
CA PHE A 93 -7.09 14.49 0.05
C PHE A 93 -6.22 14.28 1.31
N CYS A 94 -5.78 15.39 1.92
CA CYS A 94 -5.06 15.36 3.18
C CYS A 94 -6.01 15.46 4.36
N ALA A 95 -5.66 14.77 5.44
CA ALA A 95 -6.52 14.67 6.62
C ALA A 95 -6.43 15.93 7.49
N LEU A 96 -5.27 16.59 7.49
CA LEU A 96 -5.03 17.81 8.25
C LEU A 96 -5.13 19.04 7.34
N GLU A 97 -5.70 20.12 7.86
CA GLU A 97 -5.82 21.40 7.14
C GLU A 97 -4.45 22.04 6.84
N GLN A 98 -3.44 21.72 7.67
CA GLN A 98 -2.07 22.22 7.59
C GLN A 98 -1.19 21.46 6.57
N GLU A 99 -1.67 20.31 6.09
CA GLU A 99 -0.99 19.48 5.11
C GLU A 99 -1.28 19.96 3.69
N ASN A 100 -0.24 19.94 2.86
CA ASN A 100 -0.37 20.11 1.43
C ASN A 100 -0.03 18.80 0.72
N CYS A 101 -0.80 18.49 -0.31
CA CYS A 101 -0.51 17.34 -1.15
C CYS A 101 0.69 17.65 -2.06
N ASN A 102 1.80 16.95 -1.83
CA ASN A 102 2.97 17.05 -2.69
C ASN A 102 2.70 16.31 -4.00
N LYS A 103 2.51 17.06 -5.08
CA LYS A 103 2.15 16.52 -6.41
C LYS A 103 3.20 15.57 -7.03
N LYS A 104 4.44 15.58 -6.53
CA LYS A 104 5.52 14.72 -7.02
C LYS A 104 5.60 13.41 -6.25
N THR A 105 5.42 13.46 -4.93
CA THR A 105 5.48 12.27 -4.06
C THR A 105 4.12 11.61 -3.85
N HIS A 106 3.04 12.35 -4.16
CA HIS A 106 1.64 11.99 -3.90
C HIS A 106 1.33 11.79 -2.41
N LYS A 107 2.09 12.45 -1.53
CA LYS A 107 1.96 12.37 -0.08
C LYS A 107 1.56 13.70 0.52
N CYS A 108 0.78 13.64 1.59
CA CYS A 108 0.52 14.79 2.44
C CYS A 108 1.78 15.15 3.23
N GLU A 109 2.17 16.42 3.14
CA GLU A 109 3.34 16.96 3.82
C GLU A 109 2.91 18.24 4.54
N LEU A 110 3.31 18.39 5.82
CA LEU A 110 3.06 19.63 6.56
C LEU A 110 3.76 20.80 5.88
N SER A 111 3.09 21.95 5.87
CA SER A 111 3.66 23.17 5.32
C SER A 111 4.92 23.59 6.09
N ASP A 112 5.90 24.15 5.38
CA ASP A 112 7.07 24.75 6.01
C ASP A 112 6.65 26.00 6.78
N ILE A 113 7.11 26.12 8.04
CA ILE A 113 6.86 27.30 8.89
C ILE A 113 7.90 28.39 8.68
N GLY A 114 8.88 28.18 7.80
CA GLY A 114 9.92 29.14 7.46
C GLY A 114 11.05 29.23 8.47
N ILE A 115 11.14 28.29 9.42
CA ILE A 115 12.24 28.20 10.40
C ILE A 115 13.07 26.95 10.10
N SER A 116 14.37 27.15 9.86
CA SER A 116 15.33 26.06 9.63
C SER A 116 15.67 25.32 10.92
N ASP A 117 16.09 24.06 10.77
CA ASP A 117 16.52 23.22 11.90
C ASP A 117 17.74 23.81 12.63
N GLU A 118 18.59 24.58 11.93
CA GLU A 118 19.70 25.33 12.53
C GLU A 118 19.20 26.44 13.45
N THR A 119 18.19 27.20 13.02
CA THR A 119 17.56 28.25 13.84
C THR A 119 16.87 27.64 15.05
N VAL A 120 16.17 26.51 14.88
CA VAL A 120 15.58 25.74 16.00
C VAL A 120 16.65 25.37 17.03
N THR A 121 17.77 24.80 16.59
CA THR A 121 18.87 24.38 17.46
C THR A 121 19.46 25.56 18.25
N LYS A 122 19.62 26.72 17.60
CA LYS A 122 20.10 27.96 18.25
C LYS A 122 19.12 28.45 19.31
N LEU A 123 17.83 28.51 19.00
CA LEU A 123 16.78 28.96 19.92
C LEU A 123 16.70 28.06 21.16
N ILE A 124 16.72 26.74 20.98
CA ILE A 124 16.72 25.76 22.08
C ILE A 124 17.96 25.95 22.96
N SER A 125 19.12 26.12 22.35
CA SER A 125 20.38 26.32 23.07
C SER A 125 20.35 27.61 23.91
N GLN A 126 19.87 28.72 23.34
CA GLN A 126 19.70 29.99 24.06
C GLN A 126 18.72 29.85 25.24
N TYR A 127 17.61 29.14 25.03
CA TYR A 127 16.59 28.92 26.05
C TYR A 127 17.14 28.16 27.27
N PHE A 128 17.75 27.00 27.09
CA PHE A 128 18.29 26.22 28.21
C PHE A 128 19.52 26.86 28.86
N ASN A 129 20.38 27.53 28.08
CA ASN A 129 21.52 28.27 28.63
C ASN A 129 21.05 29.40 29.55
N SER A 130 19.95 30.09 29.23
CA SER A 130 19.37 31.13 30.10
C SER A 130 18.86 30.58 31.44
N GLN A 131 18.50 29.30 31.47
CA GLN A 131 18.13 28.56 32.68
C GLN A 131 19.32 27.91 33.38
N GLN A 132 20.56 28.16 32.92
CA GLN A 132 21.78 27.54 33.43
C GLN A 132 21.80 26.00 33.31
N LYS A 133 21.10 25.46 32.30
CA LYS A 133 21.07 24.02 31.98
C LYS A 133 21.99 23.71 30.81
N ASN A 134 22.76 22.63 30.93
CA ASN A 134 23.64 22.16 29.88
C ASN A 134 22.92 21.12 29.01
N ILE A 135 22.82 21.39 27.72
CA ILE A 135 22.22 20.46 26.76
C ILE A 135 23.22 19.34 26.47
N GLU A 136 22.78 18.10 26.64
CA GLU A 136 23.52 16.92 26.18
C GLU A 136 23.23 16.62 24.71
N LYS A 137 21.96 16.69 24.31
CA LYS A 137 21.53 16.35 22.95
C LYS A 137 20.25 17.08 22.55
N ILE A 138 20.20 17.52 21.29
CA ILE A 138 18.98 17.94 20.60
C ILE A 138 18.77 16.93 19.47
N SER A 139 17.56 16.37 19.36
CA SER A 139 17.25 15.34 18.36
C SER A 139 15.80 15.38 17.91
N LYS A 140 15.49 14.59 16.87
CA LYS A 140 14.16 14.47 16.27
C LYS A 140 13.51 15.82 15.92
N ILE A 141 14.30 16.75 15.40
CA ILE A 141 13.78 18.02 14.88
C ILE A 141 12.86 17.70 13.69
N LYS A 142 11.59 18.09 13.80
CA LYS A 142 10.58 17.87 12.74
C LYS A 142 9.53 18.96 12.77
N THR A 143 8.85 19.14 11.65
CA THR A 143 7.61 19.93 11.59
C THR A 143 6.48 19.09 12.20
N ASP A 144 5.66 19.68 13.05
CA ASP A 144 4.53 19.04 13.73
C ASP A 144 3.36 20.03 13.88
N VAL A 145 2.24 19.58 14.45
CA VAL A 145 1.08 20.41 14.79
C VAL A 145 0.90 20.44 16.30
N PHE A 146 0.87 21.64 16.88
CA PHE A 146 0.62 21.85 18.30
C PHE A 146 -0.45 22.93 18.46
N GLU A 147 -1.52 22.64 19.21
CA GLU A 147 -2.66 23.56 19.39
C GLU A 147 -3.24 24.11 18.06
N ASN A 148 -3.30 23.25 17.04
CA ASN A 148 -3.76 23.57 15.68
C ASN A 148 -2.85 24.51 14.86
N GLU A 149 -1.66 24.82 15.37
CA GLU A 149 -0.63 25.61 14.69
C GLU A 149 0.51 24.71 14.23
N ILE A 150 1.11 25.05 13.09
CA ILE A 150 2.31 24.33 12.62
C ILE A 150 3.51 24.84 13.42
N VAL A 151 4.28 23.90 13.98
CA VAL A 151 5.44 24.18 14.82
C VAL A 151 6.64 23.33 14.40
N LYS A 152 7.83 23.73 14.83
CA LYS A 152 8.98 22.83 14.88
C LYS A 152 9.02 22.19 16.26
N SER A 153 9.06 20.87 16.31
CA SER A 153 9.24 20.10 17.55
C SER A 153 10.64 19.51 17.61
N ALA A 154 11.19 19.37 18.82
CA ALA A 154 12.47 18.72 19.07
C ALA A 154 12.47 18.03 20.44
N GLU A 155 13.19 16.91 20.54
CA GLU A 155 13.50 16.25 21.81
C GLU A 155 14.85 16.73 22.32
N VAL A 156 14.89 17.17 23.57
CA VAL A 156 16.08 17.70 24.23
C VAL A 156 16.40 16.91 25.49
N THR A 157 17.65 16.47 25.60
CA THR A 157 18.19 15.83 26.81
C THR A 157 19.16 16.79 27.48
N ILE A 158 19.01 16.95 28.78
CA ILE A 158 19.84 17.83 29.61
C ILE A 158 20.81 16.99 30.43
N THR A 159 22.07 17.41 30.49
CA THR A 159 23.11 16.70 31.23
C THR A 159 22.73 16.58 32.70
N GLY A 160 22.69 15.35 33.20
CA GLY A 160 22.37 15.07 34.60
C GLY A 160 20.87 14.97 34.92
N GLU A 161 19.99 15.07 33.93
CA GLU A 161 18.55 14.83 34.09
C GLU A 161 18.12 13.55 33.36
N ASP A 162 17.33 12.69 34.03
CA ASP A 162 16.78 11.45 33.45
C ASP A 162 15.39 11.70 32.82
N ARG A 163 15.25 12.82 32.13
CA ARG A 163 14.01 13.17 31.42
C ARG A 163 14.28 13.79 30.06
N ILE A 164 13.36 13.58 29.14
CA ILE A 164 13.36 14.20 27.82
C ILE A 164 12.39 15.39 27.84
N TYR A 165 12.86 16.53 27.38
CA TYR A 165 12.02 17.70 27.15
C TYR A 165 11.53 17.67 25.71
N LEU A 166 10.21 17.71 25.52
CA LEU A 166 9.63 17.98 24.22
C LEU A 166 9.46 19.49 24.07
N ILE A 167 10.23 20.08 23.17
CA ILE A 167 10.18 21.51 22.89
C ILE A 167 9.44 21.72 21.58
N VAL A 168 8.48 22.65 21.58
CA VAL A 168 7.85 23.15 20.36
C VAL A 168 8.17 24.63 20.16
N ILE A 169 8.37 25.02 18.91
CA ILE A 169 8.75 26.37 18.50
C ILE A 169 7.81 26.82 17.39
N ASP A 170 7.11 27.93 17.61
CA ASP A 170 6.22 28.52 16.61
C ASP A 170 6.98 29.32 15.54
N ALA A 171 6.27 29.80 14.51
CA ALA A 171 6.83 30.60 13.41
C ALA A 171 7.47 31.93 13.86
N ASN A 172 7.17 32.42 15.08
CA ASN A 172 7.77 33.62 15.66
C ASN A 172 8.99 33.29 16.53
N GLY A 173 9.36 32.02 16.65
CA GLY A 173 10.45 31.56 17.51
C GLY A 173 10.07 31.45 18.99
N LYS A 174 8.78 31.50 19.34
CA LYS A 174 8.32 31.30 20.72
C LYS A 174 8.47 29.84 21.10
N ILE A 175 9.10 29.60 22.25
CA ILE A 175 9.35 28.27 22.78
C ILE A 175 8.26 27.89 23.80
N THR A 176 7.74 26.68 23.68
CA THR A 176 6.86 26.04 24.68
C THR A 176 7.42 24.66 25.03
N GLU A 177 7.57 24.39 26.33
CA GLU A 177 7.85 23.04 26.83
C GLU A 177 6.53 22.26 26.91
N VAL A 178 6.45 21.12 26.22
CA VAL A 178 5.27 20.26 26.25
C VAL A 178 5.49 19.17 27.31
N PRO A 179 4.62 19.06 28.32
CA PRO A 179 4.74 18.03 29.33
C PRO A 179 4.50 16.65 28.70
N ILE A 180 5.51 15.79 28.77
CA ILE A 180 5.38 14.38 28.40
C ILE A 180 4.88 13.64 29.64
N TYR A 181 3.59 13.30 29.67
CA TYR A 181 3.07 12.36 30.67
C TYR A 181 3.56 10.96 30.30
N GLN A 182 4.50 10.44 31.08
CA GLN A 182 4.89 9.02 31.05
C GLN A 182 3.94 8.19 31.92
#